data_AF-A0A853EZZ2-F1
#
_entry.id   AF-A0A853EZZ2-F1
#
_cell.length_a   1.000
_cell.length_b   1.000
_cell.length_c   1.000
_cell.angle_alpha   90.00
_cell.angle_beta   90.00
_cell.angle_gamma   90.00
#
_symmetry.space_group_name_H-M   'P 1'
#
loop_
_entity.id
_entity.type
_entity.pdbx_description
1 polymer ?
#
loop_
_entity_poly.entity_id
_entity_poly.type
_entity_poly.pdbx_seq_one_letter_code
_entity_poly.pdbx_strand_id
1 'polypeptide(L)'
;MNNIKSEVTRAQEILKKIAFQAAQKESTEEIYSMALDGFAILANIEKISTTENVKKDELRQNELNEIKKISRRLKLWAKPEKQENINSKILNAFLELRESGNYYITEGDIEKKLSDPSINIYNNLQQMMNIAEKNHGKIFEQKTGYIDIWSPVKEFVDIYGDKVLSIGY
;
A
#
# COMPACT_ATOMS: atom_id res chain seq x y z
N MET A 1 2.99 -17.72 -1.73
CA MET A 1 4.21 -17.39 -2.51
C MET A 1 4.73 -18.55 -3.39
N ASN A 2 4.08 -19.71 -3.45
CA ASN A 2 4.69 -20.94 -4.00
C ASN A 2 4.17 -21.46 -5.36
N ASN A 3 3.33 -20.74 -6.12
CA ASN A 3 2.68 -21.33 -7.30
C ASN A 3 3.44 -21.15 -8.63
N ILE A 4 3.92 -19.95 -8.96
CA ILE A 4 4.63 -19.72 -10.25
C ILE A 4 5.97 -20.47 -10.29
N LYS A 5 6.74 -20.42 -9.20
CA LYS A 5 8.07 -21.04 -9.15
C LYS A 5 8.02 -22.57 -9.32
N SER A 6 7.00 -23.23 -8.75
CA SER A 6 6.80 -24.66 -8.94
C SER A 6 6.39 -24.99 -10.37
N GLU A 7 5.48 -24.22 -10.98
CA GLU A 7 5.04 -24.42 -12.36
C GLU A 7 6.19 -24.18 -13.36
N VAL A 8 7.02 -23.15 -13.15
CA VAL A 8 8.23 -22.91 -13.96
C VAL A 8 9.21 -24.08 -13.86
N THR A 9 9.41 -24.61 -12.65
CA THR A 9 10.29 -25.78 -12.44
C THR A 9 9.76 -27.00 -13.19
N ARG A 10 8.44 -27.23 -13.14
CA ARG A 10 7.78 -28.33 -13.85
C ARG A 10 7.87 -28.19 -15.38
N ALA A 11 7.68 -26.97 -15.89
CA ALA A 11 7.86 -26.69 -17.32
C ALA A 11 9.30 -27.00 -17.78
N GLN A 12 10.30 -26.59 -16.98
CA GLN A 12 11.71 -26.87 -17.26
C GLN A 12 12.02 -28.37 -17.28
N GLU A 13 11.44 -29.15 -16.36
CA GLU A 13 11.60 -30.61 -16.33
C GLU A 13 11.00 -31.28 -17.57
N ILE A 14 9.82 -30.85 -18.01
CA ILE A 14 9.17 -31.38 -19.22
C ILE A 14 9.99 -31.04 -20.47
N LEU A 15 10.44 -29.79 -20.61
CA LEU A 15 11.29 -29.39 -21.74
C LEU A 15 12.60 -30.17 -21.79
N LYS A 16 13.22 -30.45 -20.63
CA LYS A 16 14.41 -31.31 -20.54
C LYS A 16 14.13 -32.74 -21.00
N LYS A 17 12.99 -33.31 -20.60
CA LYS A 17 12.57 -34.67 -21.03
C LYS A 17 12.34 -34.73 -22.53
N ILE A 18 11.60 -33.77 -23.09
CA ILE A 18 11.36 -33.66 -24.53
C ILE A 18 12.70 -33.58 -25.30
N ALA A 19 13.62 -32.72 -24.88
CA ALA A 19 14.92 -32.57 -25.52
C ALA A 19 15.76 -33.86 -25.49
N PHE A 20 15.72 -34.57 -24.36
CA PHE A 20 16.43 -35.84 -24.18
C PHE A 20 15.85 -36.95 -25.07
N GLN A 21 14.53 -37.13 -25.11
CA GLN A 21 13.87 -38.15 -25.91
C GLN A 21 13.96 -37.88 -27.42
N ALA A 22 13.87 -36.61 -27.83
CA ALA A 22 14.08 -36.22 -29.22
C ALA A 22 15.51 -36.54 -29.69
N ALA A 23 16.52 -36.36 -28.82
CA ALA A 23 17.90 -36.74 -29.12
C ALA A 23 18.09 -38.27 -29.24
N GLN A 24 17.29 -39.07 -28.54
CA GLN A 24 17.31 -40.52 -28.60
C GLN A 24 16.50 -41.13 -29.76
N LYS A 25 15.83 -40.31 -30.59
CA LYS A 25 14.90 -40.74 -31.66
C LYS A 25 13.77 -41.65 -31.16
N GLU A 26 13.29 -41.40 -29.94
CA GLU A 26 12.12 -42.08 -29.37
C GLU A 26 10.81 -41.72 -30.11
N SER A 27 9.71 -42.41 -29.76
CA SER A 27 8.41 -42.27 -30.42
C SER A 27 7.95 -40.81 -30.48
N THR A 28 7.61 -40.35 -31.69
CA THR A 28 7.06 -39.01 -31.94
C THR A 28 5.80 -38.75 -31.11
N GLU A 29 5.04 -39.79 -30.76
CA GLU A 29 3.80 -39.69 -29.98
C GLU A 29 4.04 -39.32 -28.51
N GLU A 30 5.08 -39.88 -27.88
CA GLU A 30 5.45 -39.57 -26.49
C GLU A 30 5.99 -38.15 -26.37
N ILE A 31 6.85 -37.76 -27.31
CA ILE A 31 7.39 -36.39 -27.42
C ILE A 31 6.24 -35.39 -27.59
N TYR A 32 5.24 -35.71 -28.42
CA TYR A 32 4.08 -34.87 -28.65
C TYR A 32 3.20 -34.73 -27.40
N SER A 33 2.91 -35.82 -26.69
CA SER A 33 2.15 -35.77 -25.43
C SER A 33 2.84 -34.90 -24.38
N MET A 34 4.16 -35.03 -24.23
CA MET A 34 4.92 -34.20 -23.28
C MET A 34 4.94 -32.74 -23.71
N ALA A 35 4.98 -32.45 -25.01
CA ALA A 35 4.88 -31.08 -25.52
C ALA A 35 3.52 -30.46 -25.15
N LEU A 36 2.41 -31.19 -25.29
CA LEU A 36 1.09 -30.74 -24.87
C LEU A 36 1.02 -30.42 -23.37
N ASP A 37 1.58 -31.28 -22.52
CA ASP A 37 1.66 -31.03 -21.08
C ASP A 37 2.49 -29.77 -20.77
N GLY A 38 3.60 -29.58 -21.47
CA GLY A 38 4.42 -28.37 -21.38
C GLY A 38 3.65 -27.11 -21.77
N PHE A 39 2.88 -27.15 -22.87
CA PHE A 39 2.02 -26.04 -23.29
C PHE A 39 0.95 -25.71 -22.26
N ALA A 40 0.31 -26.72 -21.66
CA ALA A 40 -0.70 -26.51 -20.62
C ALA A 40 -0.13 -25.79 -19.39
N ILE A 41 1.09 -26.15 -18.96
CA ILE A 41 1.77 -25.49 -17.84
C ILE A 41 2.14 -24.05 -18.21
N LEU A 42 2.67 -23.81 -19.41
CA LEU A 42 3.01 -22.46 -19.87
C LEU A 42 1.78 -21.54 -19.94
N ALA A 43 0.65 -22.04 -20.45
CA ALA A 43 -0.62 -21.29 -20.47
C ALA A 43 -1.08 -20.92 -19.05
N ASN A 44 -0.85 -21.80 -18.07
CA ASN A 44 -1.16 -21.51 -16.67
C ASN A 44 -0.23 -20.43 -16.08
N ILE A 45 1.07 -20.49 -16.36
CA ILE A 45 2.04 -19.46 -15.94
C ILE A 45 1.68 -18.09 -16.50
N GLU A 46 1.30 -18.02 -17.78
CA GLU A 46 0.87 -16.77 -18.43
C GLU A 46 -0.37 -16.17 -17.76
N LYS A 47 -1.35 -17.03 -17.44
CA LYS A 47 -2.56 -16.62 -16.74
C LYS A 47 -2.29 -16.07 -15.34
N ILE A 48 -1.42 -16.73 -14.56
CA ILE A 48 -1.07 -16.27 -13.20
C ILE A 48 -0.31 -14.94 -13.29
N SER A 49 0.68 -14.84 -14.18
CA SER A 49 1.50 -13.63 -14.37
C SER A 49 0.65 -12.43 -14.79
N THR A 50 -0.30 -12.64 -15.72
CA THR A 50 -1.25 -11.61 -16.15
C THR A 50 -2.13 -11.15 -14.98
N THR A 51 -2.65 -12.08 -14.18
CA THR A 51 -3.49 -11.78 -13.02
C THR A 51 -2.73 -10.98 -11.96
N GLU A 52 -1.48 -11.33 -11.68
CA GLU A 52 -0.63 -10.60 -10.72
C GLU A 52 -0.31 -9.19 -11.21
N ASN A 53 -0.05 -9.00 -12.51
CA ASN A 53 0.18 -7.68 -13.09
C ASN A 53 -1.07 -6.80 -13.02
N VAL A 54 -2.25 -7.33 -13.36
CA VAL A 54 -3.53 -6.60 -13.24
C VAL A 54 -3.76 -6.14 -11.81
N LYS A 55 -3.59 -7.04 -10.82
CA LYS A 55 -3.74 -6.67 -9.39
C LYS A 55 -2.73 -5.61 -8.96
N LYS A 56 -1.49 -5.69 -9.43
CA LYS A 56 -0.44 -4.72 -9.12
C LYS A 56 -0.76 -3.35 -9.71
N ASP A 57 -1.31 -3.30 -10.92
CA ASP A 57 -1.71 -2.06 -11.56
C ASP A 57 -2.96 -1.47 -10.91
N GLU A 58 -3.94 -2.29 -10.52
CA GLU A 58 -5.09 -1.87 -9.71
C GLU A 58 -4.65 -1.26 -8.36
N LEU A 59 -3.72 -1.91 -7.66
CA LEU A 59 -3.16 -1.40 -6.40
C LEU A 59 -2.48 -0.03 -6.60
N ARG A 60 -1.63 0.10 -7.63
CA ARG A 60 -0.98 1.37 -7.97
C ARG A 60 -2.01 2.45 -8.31
N GLN A 61 -3.05 2.12 -9.05
CA GLN A 61 -4.09 3.07 -9.41
C GLN A 61 -4.88 3.52 -8.17
N ASN A 62 -5.16 2.60 -7.25
CA ASN A 62 -5.79 2.91 -5.96
C ASN A 62 -4.92 3.84 -5.12
N GLU A 63 -3.61 3.59 -5.04
CA GLU A 63 -2.66 4.48 -4.34
C GLU A 63 -2.63 5.88 -4.96
N LEU A 64 -2.54 5.99 -6.30
CA LEU A 64 -2.56 7.29 -6.99
C LEU A 64 -3.85 8.07 -6.75
N ASN A 65 -4.99 7.37 -6.74
CA ASN A 65 -6.29 7.98 -6.45
C ASN A 65 -6.35 8.48 -5.00
N GLU A 66 -5.82 7.70 -4.06
CA GLU A 66 -5.75 8.08 -2.65
C GLU A 66 -4.84 9.29 -2.42
N ILE A 67 -3.66 9.33 -3.06
CA ILE A 67 -2.74 10.48 -3.02
C ILE A 67 -3.45 11.76 -3.52
N LYS A 68 -4.14 11.70 -4.65
CA LYS A 68 -4.91 12.83 -5.19
C LYS A 68 -6.01 13.30 -4.23
N LYS A 69 -6.70 12.36 -3.59
CA LYS A 69 -7.74 12.64 -2.59
C LYS A 69 -7.14 13.35 -1.37
N ILE A 70 -6.02 12.87 -0.84
CA ILE A 70 -5.33 13.48 0.31
C ILE A 70 -4.83 14.87 -0.02
N SER A 71 -4.17 15.05 -1.18
CA SER A 71 -3.68 16.37 -1.63
C SER A 71 -4.82 17.41 -1.67
N ARG A 72 -6.01 17.03 -2.15
CA ARG A 72 -7.19 17.89 -2.12
C ARG A 72 -7.71 18.17 -0.71
N ARG A 73 -7.73 17.15 0.15
CA ARG A 73 -8.23 17.26 1.53
C ARG A 73 -7.34 18.12 2.41
N LEU A 74 -6.03 17.95 2.34
CA LEU A 74 -5.09 18.77 3.10
C LEU A 74 -5.23 20.25 2.77
N LYS A 75 -5.44 20.60 1.49
CA LYS A 75 -5.75 21.99 1.09
C LYS A 75 -7.04 22.52 1.73
N LEU A 76 -8.06 21.67 1.90
CA LEU A 76 -9.31 22.06 2.55
C LEU A 76 -9.16 22.14 4.07
N TRP A 77 -8.46 21.19 4.67
CA TRP A 77 -8.22 21.14 6.11
C TRP A 77 -7.33 22.28 6.60
N ALA A 78 -6.47 22.81 5.74
CA ALA A 78 -5.62 23.96 6.07
C ALA A 78 -6.44 25.26 6.27
N LYS A 79 -7.69 25.30 5.81
CA LYS A 79 -8.53 26.49 5.96
C LYS A 79 -8.92 26.71 7.42
N PRO A 80 -8.99 27.96 7.93
CA PRO A 80 -9.33 28.25 9.31
C PRO A 80 -10.62 27.57 9.79
N GLU A 81 -11.68 27.59 8.97
CA GLU A 81 -12.98 26.99 9.32
C GLU A 81 -12.97 25.45 9.42
N LYS A 82 -11.87 24.80 9.02
CA LYS A 82 -11.69 23.35 9.09
C LYS A 82 -10.77 22.90 10.22
N GLN A 83 -10.09 23.80 10.92
CA GLN A 83 -9.16 23.44 12.00
C GLN A 83 -9.86 22.79 13.21
N GLU A 84 -11.14 23.09 13.42
CA GLU A 84 -11.94 22.41 14.44
C GLU A 84 -12.33 20.97 14.08
N ASN A 85 -12.08 20.53 12.84
CA ASN A 85 -12.34 19.15 12.45
C ASN A 85 -11.39 18.19 13.17
N ILE A 86 -11.93 17.08 13.68
CA ILE A 86 -11.15 16.11 14.43
C ILE A 86 -9.94 15.55 13.67
N ASN A 87 -10.05 15.34 12.35
CA ASN A 87 -8.93 14.83 11.57
C ASN A 87 -7.81 15.87 11.43
N SER A 88 -8.17 17.16 11.38
CA SER A 88 -7.21 18.27 11.39
C SER A 88 -6.53 18.38 12.76
N LYS A 89 -7.29 18.27 13.86
CA LYS A 89 -6.74 18.24 15.22
C LYS A 89 -5.75 17.09 15.42
N ILE A 90 -6.08 15.88 14.96
CA ILE A 90 -5.20 14.70 15.00
C ILE A 90 -3.88 14.99 14.24
N LEU A 91 -3.98 15.52 13.02
CA LEU A 91 -2.81 15.82 12.20
C LEU A 91 -1.93 16.91 12.84
N ASN A 92 -2.53 17.99 13.35
CA ASN A 92 -1.81 19.07 14.03
C ASN A 92 -1.10 18.55 15.28
N ALA A 93 -1.79 17.77 16.11
CA ALA A 93 -1.20 17.16 17.30
C ALA A 93 0.02 16.29 16.95
N PHE A 94 -0.08 15.47 15.89
CA PHE A 94 1.06 14.69 15.41
C PHE A 94 2.23 15.58 14.96
N LEU A 95 1.96 16.62 14.19
CA LEU A 95 3.01 17.53 13.68
C LEU A 95 3.69 18.31 14.80
N GLU A 96 2.93 18.83 15.76
CA GLU A 96 3.48 19.52 16.93
C GLU A 96 4.35 18.60 17.79
N LEU A 97 3.91 17.34 18.00
CA LEU A 97 4.74 16.33 18.67
C LEU A 97 6.04 16.10 17.91
N ARG A 98 5.98 16.04 16.57
CA ARG A 98 7.17 15.85 15.72
C ARG A 98 8.13 17.04 15.79
N GLU A 99 7.62 18.27 15.74
CA GLU A 99 8.40 19.51 15.89
C GLU A 99 9.04 19.62 17.28
N SER A 100 8.38 19.10 18.32
CA SER A 100 8.95 19.03 19.68
C SER A 100 10.09 18.01 19.83
N GLY A 101 10.45 17.30 18.75
CA GLY A 101 11.53 16.30 18.73
C GLY A 101 11.07 14.87 19.06
N ASN A 102 9.77 14.60 19.15
CA ASN A 102 9.28 13.25 19.33
C ASN A 102 9.19 12.51 17.97
N TYR A 103 10.07 11.52 17.78
CA TYR A 103 10.10 10.72 16.56
C TYR A 103 9.31 9.40 16.64
N TYR A 104 8.92 8.97 17.85
CA TYR A 104 8.22 7.71 18.11
C TYR A 104 6.83 8.00 18.68
N ILE A 105 5.98 8.60 17.85
CA ILE A 105 4.64 9.06 18.27
C ILE A 105 3.68 7.87 18.26
N THR A 106 3.03 7.63 19.38
CA THR A 106 1.97 6.62 19.54
C THR A 106 0.59 7.26 19.44
N GLU A 107 -0.45 6.42 19.27
CA GLU A 107 -1.85 6.87 19.38
C GLU A 107 -2.12 7.56 20.74
N GLY A 108 -1.59 6.99 21.83
CA GLY A 108 -1.75 7.55 23.17
C GLY A 108 -1.08 8.93 23.33
N ASP A 109 0.02 9.19 22.61
CA ASP A 109 0.65 10.52 22.62
C ASP A 109 -0.24 11.57 21.95
N ILE A 110 -0.89 11.21 20.84
CA ILE A 110 -1.83 12.08 20.13
C ILE A 110 -3.06 12.36 20.99
N GLU A 111 -3.64 11.32 21.61
CA GLU A 111 -4.78 11.46 22.54
C GLU A 111 -4.43 12.39 23.71
N LYS A 112 -3.28 12.18 24.33
CA LYS A 112 -2.79 13.00 25.45
C LYS A 112 -2.59 14.45 25.02
N LYS A 113 -2.05 14.68 23.82
CA LYS A 113 -1.82 16.03 23.27
C LYS A 113 -3.12 16.80 23.05
N LEU A 114 -4.19 16.13 22.62
CA LEU A 114 -5.50 16.75 22.40
C LEU A 114 -6.22 17.14 23.71
N SER A 115 -5.74 16.68 24.87
CA SER A 115 -6.15 17.13 26.21
C SER A 115 -7.65 17.05 26.49
N ASP A 116 -8.39 16.21 25.77
CA ASP A 116 -9.82 15.98 25.97
C ASP A 116 -10.14 14.47 25.97
N PRO A 117 -10.32 13.87 27.16
CA PRO A 117 -10.62 12.44 27.29
C PRO A 117 -12.02 12.05 26.78
N SER A 118 -12.87 13.03 26.43
CA SER A 118 -14.18 12.77 25.80
C SER A 118 -14.10 12.61 24.28
N ILE A 119 -12.97 13.01 23.66
CA ILE A 119 -12.76 12.88 22.23
C ILE A 119 -12.17 11.51 21.92
N ASN A 120 -13.02 10.57 21.51
CA ASN A 120 -12.56 9.30 20.96
C ASN A 120 -12.01 9.52 19.54
N ILE A 121 -10.67 9.51 19.40
CA ILE A 121 -10.00 9.68 18.11
C ILE A 121 -9.80 8.37 17.34
N TYR A 122 -9.94 7.22 17.99
CA TYR A 122 -9.57 5.91 17.44
C TYR A 122 -10.19 5.70 16.06
N ASN A 123 -11.50 5.91 15.93
CA ASN A 123 -12.19 5.71 14.64
C ASN A 123 -11.67 6.65 13.54
N ASN A 124 -11.34 7.90 13.87
CA ASN A 124 -10.80 8.87 12.92
C ASN A 124 -9.36 8.51 12.54
N LEU A 125 -8.53 8.17 13.52
CA LEU A 125 -7.13 7.78 13.31
C LEU A 125 -7.05 6.50 12.46
N GLN A 126 -7.88 5.49 12.75
CA GLN A 126 -7.99 4.27 11.93
C GLN A 126 -8.42 4.59 10.49
N GLN A 127 -9.34 5.52 10.28
CA GLN A 127 -9.72 5.97 8.94
C GLN A 127 -8.61 6.74 8.22
N MET A 128 -7.71 7.39 8.97
CA MET A 128 -6.51 8.05 8.45
C MET A 128 -5.33 7.08 8.26
N MET A 129 -5.42 5.81 8.69
CA MET A 129 -4.37 4.81 8.52
C MET A 129 -4.63 3.79 7.40
N ASN A 130 -5.88 3.62 6.97
CA ASN A 130 -6.27 2.61 5.99
C ASN A 130 -6.64 3.25 4.66
N ILE A 131 -6.53 2.56 3.53
CA ILE A 131 -7.09 2.97 2.23
C ILE A 131 -8.47 2.34 2.07
N ALA A 132 -9.52 3.15 1.98
CA ALA A 132 -10.88 2.70 1.69
C ALA A 132 -11.68 3.81 0.99
N GLU A 133 -12.64 3.41 0.16
CA GLU A 133 -13.44 4.33 -0.68
C GLU A 133 -14.03 5.51 0.12
N LYS A 134 -14.60 5.21 1.29
CA LYS A 134 -15.29 6.17 2.17
C LYS A 134 -14.42 6.79 3.27
N ASN A 135 -13.13 6.45 3.36
CA ASN A 135 -12.28 6.95 4.44
C ASN A 135 -11.96 8.45 4.30
N HIS A 136 -11.24 8.98 5.30
CA HIS A 136 -10.79 10.37 5.29
C HIS A 136 -9.52 10.67 4.47
N GLY A 137 -8.94 9.67 3.81
CA GLY A 137 -7.61 9.72 3.21
C GLY A 137 -6.56 9.13 4.15
N LYS A 138 -5.79 8.16 3.67
CA LYS A 138 -4.66 7.57 4.40
C LYS A 138 -3.51 8.57 4.55
N ILE A 139 -3.37 9.16 5.72
CA ILE A 139 -2.25 10.07 6.03
C ILE A 139 -1.16 9.36 6.81
N PHE A 140 -1.56 8.41 7.66
CA PHE A 140 -0.66 7.72 8.57
C PHE A 140 -0.38 6.29 8.14
N GLU A 141 0.73 5.75 8.61
CA GLU A 141 1.04 4.34 8.58
C GLU A 141 1.55 3.86 9.93
N GLN A 142 1.10 2.68 10.34
CA GLN A 142 1.58 2.02 11.53
C GLN A 142 2.96 1.41 11.23
N LYS A 143 3.97 1.80 11.99
CA LYS A 143 5.26 1.12 12.09
C LYS A 143 5.29 0.31 13.40
N THR A 144 6.35 -0.46 13.60
CA THR A 144 6.52 -1.25 14.83
C THR A 144 6.59 -0.32 16.06
N GLY A 145 5.49 -0.23 16.79
CA GLY A 145 5.39 0.54 18.05
C GLY A 145 5.11 2.04 17.92
N TYR A 146 5.01 2.60 16.70
CA TYR A 146 4.74 4.03 16.50
C TYR A 146 4.04 4.29 15.16
N ILE A 147 3.48 5.49 15.01
CA ILE A 147 2.79 5.97 13.82
C ILE A 147 3.71 6.94 13.07
N ASP A 148 3.71 6.87 11.74
CA ASP A 148 4.45 7.81 10.88
C ASP A 148 3.57 8.31 9.72
N ILE A 149 4.02 9.36 9.03
CA ILE A 149 3.37 9.82 7.81
C ILE A 149 3.59 8.82 6.70
N TRP A 150 2.51 8.44 6.01
CA TRP A 150 2.58 7.59 4.84
C TRP A 150 3.42 8.26 3.76
N SER A 151 4.58 7.66 3.45
CA SER A 151 5.62 8.24 2.60
C SER A 151 5.12 8.94 1.32
N PRO A 152 4.17 8.37 0.53
CA PRO A 152 3.70 8.99 -0.71
C PRO A 152 2.99 10.34 -0.54
N VAL A 153 2.57 10.71 0.68
CA VAL A 153 1.88 11.99 0.93
C VAL A 153 2.66 12.95 1.82
N LYS A 154 3.91 12.60 2.16
CA LYS A 154 4.74 13.40 3.06
C LYS A 154 4.87 14.86 2.62
N GLU A 155 5.17 15.11 1.35
CA GLU A 155 5.32 16.48 0.82
C GLU A 155 4.03 17.31 1.00
N PHE A 156 2.85 16.71 0.80
CA PHE A 156 1.59 17.42 0.99
C PHE A 156 1.32 17.72 2.47
N VAL A 157 1.76 16.85 3.37
CA VAL A 157 1.66 17.03 4.82
C VAL A 157 2.63 18.13 5.29
N ASP A 158 3.85 18.17 4.76
CA ASP A 158 4.82 19.22 5.06
C ASP A 158 4.24 20.60 4.65
N ILE A 159 3.72 20.72 3.42
CA ILE A 159 3.04 21.95 2.93
C ILE A 159 1.83 22.34 3.79
N TYR A 160 1.11 21.36 4.34
CA TYR A 160 0.00 21.60 5.27
C TYR A 160 0.51 22.15 6.60
N GLY A 161 1.53 21.52 7.19
CA GLY A 161 2.15 21.93 8.45
C GLY A 161 2.68 23.36 8.37
N ASP A 162 3.40 23.69 7.30
CA ASP A 162 3.93 25.04 7.03
C ASP A 162 2.84 26.12 7.05
N LYS A 163 1.58 25.78 6.73
CA LYS A 163 0.47 26.74 6.73
C LYS A 163 -0.24 26.83 8.07
N VAL A 164 -0.27 25.77 8.85
CA VAL A 164 -1.11 25.70 10.06
C VAL A 164 -0.30 26.01 11.31
N LEU A 165 0.97 25.61 11.34
CA LEU A 165 1.85 25.80 12.49
C LEU A 165 2.60 27.14 12.45
N SER A 166 2.82 27.73 11.27
CA SER A 166 3.44 29.05 11.13
C SER A 166 2.50 30.22 11.50
N ILE A 167 1.19 30.00 11.53
CA ILE A 167 0.17 31.01 11.87
C ILE A 167 -0.10 31.05 13.39
N GLY A 168 0.60 30.23 14.17
CA GLY A 168 0.41 30.06 15.63
C GLY A 168 1.29 30.92 16.55
N TYR A 169 1.99 31.95 16.04
CA TYR A 169 2.80 32.87 16.85
C TYR A 169 2.38 34.34 16.67
#